data_AF-A0A960X036-F1
#
_entry.id   AF-A0A960X036-F1
#
_cell.length_a   1.000
_cell.length_b   1.000
_cell.length_c   1.000
_cell.angle_alpha   90.00
_cell.angle_beta   90.00
_cell.angle_gamma   90.00
#
_symmetry.space_group_name_H-M   'P 1'
#
loop_
_entity.id
_entity.type
_entity.pdbx_description
1 polymer ?
#
loop_
_entity_poly.entity_id
_entity_poly.type
_entity_poly.pdbx_seq_one_letter_code
_entity_poly.pdbx_strand_id
1 'polypeptide(L)'
;SAWQFLALRAARNAGFDVPTDAIQNAIAYLKRSYQVKRDASGQPLEDAAAFSYEPYGGRQTFSTTSAGLLSLQVAGEYDAPEVLGAARWLMRHAPEISEPWFFYGTYYYAQGMYQRGGDHAATARRRTEQMLLSAQSADGSWFPRNGNEKSAGAVYATALSLLSLSVYHHFLPIYQK
;
A
#
# COMPACT_ATOMS: atom_id res chain seq x y z
N SER A 1 4.57 -11.17 1.97
CA SER A 1 5.34 -9.91 2.10
C SER A 1 5.20 -9.08 0.83
N ALA A 2 4.83 -7.80 0.93
CA ALA A 2 4.64 -6.90 -0.21
C ALA A 2 5.95 -6.62 -1.00
N TRP A 3 7.09 -6.52 -0.31
CA TRP A 3 8.40 -6.33 -0.96
C TRP A 3 8.81 -7.48 -1.85
N GLN A 4 8.53 -8.72 -1.44
CA GLN A 4 8.81 -9.88 -2.27
C GLN A 4 8.01 -9.84 -3.57
N PHE A 5 6.78 -9.34 -3.50
CA PHE A 5 5.95 -9.18 -4.70
C PHE A 5 6.53 -8.14 -5.65
N LEU A 6 6.91 -6.97 -5.13
CA LEU A 6 7.59 -5.93 -5.90
C LEU A 6 8.90 -6.44 -6.51
N ALA A 7 9.69 -7.21 -5.76
CA ALA A 7 10.95 -7.78 -6.22
C ALA A 7 10.75 -8.81 -7.34
N LEU A 8 9.77 -9.72 -7.20
CA LEU A 8 9.44 -10.69 -8.26
C LEU A 8 8.94 -10.00 -9.53
N ARG A 9 8.15 -8.92 -9.39
CA ARG A 9 7.74 -8.09 -10.53
C ARG A 9 8.95 -7.42 -11.18
N ALA A 10 9.84 -6.84 -10.38
CA ALA A 10 11.06 -6.20 -10.88
C ALA A 10 11.98 -7.18 -11.61
N ALA A 11 12.15 -8.40 -11.08
CA ALA A 11 12.92 -9.46 -11.72
C ALA A 11 12.32 -9.86 -13.08
N ARG A 12 10.99 -10.04 -13.14
CA ARG A 12 10.29 -10.31 -14.42
C ARG A 12 10.46 -9.15 -15.41
N ASN A 13 10.35 -7.91 -14.96
CA ASN A 13 10.57 -6.72 -15.80
C ASN A 13 12.02 -6.62 -16.30
N ALA A 14 12.99 -7.12 -15.53
CA ALA A 14 14.40 -7.21 -15.91
C ALA A 14 14.73 -8.43 -16.81
N GLY A 15 13.73 -9.22 -17.21
CA GLY A 15 13.88 -10.35 -18.12
C GLY A 15 14.21 -11.69 -17.45
N PHE A 16 14.19 -11.76 -16.11
CA PHE A 16 14.37 -13.04 -15.41
C PHE A 16 13.10 -13.89 -15.49
N ASP A 17 13.29 -15.21 -15.63
CA ASP A 17 12.19 -16.16 -15.53
C ASP A 17 11.72 -16.29 -14.08
N VAL A 18 10.44 -16.01 -13.87
CA VAL A 18 9.80 -16.06 -12.55
C VAL A 18 8.62 -17.02 -12.66
N PRO A 19 8.62 -18.15 -11.92
CA PRO A 19 7.58 -19.16 -12.00
C PRO A 19 6.19 -18.58 -11.79
N THR A 20 5.28 -18.86 -12.73
CA THR A 20 3.89 -18.38 -12.66
C THR A 20 3.18 -18.85 -11.39
N ASP A 21 3.43 -20.10 -10.98
CA ASP A 21 2.82 -20.69 -9.78
C ASP A 21 3.22 -19.94 -8.50
N ALA A 22 4.44 -19.42 -8.43
CA ALA A 22 4.89 -18.63 -7.28
C ALA A 22 4.08 -17.32 -7.17
N ILE A 23 3.80 -16.67 -8.30
CA ILE A 23 2.98 -15.46 -8.36
C ILE A 23 1.52 -15.77 -8.01
N GLN A 24 0.95 -16.85 -8.56
CA GLN A 24 -0.42 -17.24 -8.23
C GLN A 24 -0.59 -17.58 -6.75
N ASN A 25 0.37 -18.29 -6.16
CA ASN A 25 0.38 -18.59 -4.74
C ASN A 25 0.47 -17.32 -3.88
N ALA A 26 1.28 -16.34 -4.30
CA ALA A 26 1.38 -15.05 -3.62
C ALA A 26 0.06 -14.26 -3.71
N ILE A 27 -0.58 -14.20 -4.89
CA ILE A 27 -1.89 -13.57 -5.07
C ILE A 27 -2.93 -14.24 -4.17
N ALA A 28 -2.98 -15.59 -4.17
CA ALA A 28 -3.90 -16.34 -3.33
C ALA A 28 -3.66 -16.07 -1.83
N TYR A 29 -2.40 -15.97 -1.40
CA TYR A 29 -2.08 -15.59 -0.03
C TYR A 29 -2.60 -14.18 0.31
N LEU A 30 -2.36 -13.20 -0.56
CA LEU A 30 -2.86 -11.83 -0.36
C LEU A 30 -4.39 -11.80 -0.25
N LYS A 31 -5.10 -12.49 -1.16
CA LYS A 31 -6.57 -12.58 -1.12
C LYS A 31 -7.10 -13.22 0.17
N ARG A 32 -6.36 -14.17 0.78
CA ARG A 32 -6.69 -14.74 2.11
C ARG A 32 -6.35 -13.82 3.28
N SER A 33 -5.42 -12.88 3.11
CA SER A 33 -5.13 -11.83 4.09
C SER A 33 -6.15 -10.70 4.08
N TYR A 34 -7.03 -10.62 3.07
CA TYR A 34 -8.14 -9.67 3.04
C TYR A 34 -9.29 -10.15 3.93
N GLN A 35 -9.57 -9.42 5.00
CA GLN A 35 -10.49 -9.85 6.07
C GLN A 35 -11.93 -9.43 5.74
N VAL A 36 -12.64 -10.26 4.98
CA VAL A 36 -14.04 -10.03 4.64
C VAL A 36 -14.82 -11.34 4.67
N LYS A 37 -16.10 -11.29 5.08
CA LYS A 37 -17.01 -12.42 4.88
C LYS A 37 -17.37 -12.53 3.39
N ARG A 38 -17.55 -13.74 2.91
CA ARG A 38 -17.92 -14.02 1.51
C ARG A 38 -19.18 -14.86 1.44
N ASP A 39 -19.95 -14.67 0.38
CA ASP A 39 -21.07 -15.54 0.06
C ASP A 39 -20.61 -16.88 -0.53
N ALA A 40 -21.56 -17.75 -0.85
CA ALA A 40 -21.30 -19.05 -1.46
C ALA A 40 -20.65 -18.96 -2.85
N SER A 41 -20.74 -17.81 -3.53
CA SER A 41 -20.09 -17.55 -4.82
C SER A 41 -18.66 -16.98 -4.67
N GLY A 42 -18.21 -16.72 -3.44
CA GLY A 42 -16.91 -16.16 -3.13
C GLY A 42 -16.86 -14.63 -3.22
N GLN A 43 -17.99 -13.95 -3.40
CA GLN A 43 -18.04 -12.48 -3.44
C GLN A 43 -18.03 -11.89 -2.03
N PRO A 44 -17.33 -10.77 -1.79
CA PRO A 44 -17.36 -10.08 -0.50
C PRO A 44 -18.78 -9.63 -0.13
N LEU A 45 -19.19 -9.91 1.10
CA LEU A 45 -20.47 -9.45 1.65
C LEU A 45 -20.45 -7.96 2.06
N GLU A 46 -19.26 -7.39 2.20
CA GLU A 46 -19.04 -6.01 2.59
C GLU A 46 -18.38 -5.25 1.44
N ASP A 47 -18.78 -3.99 1.28
CA ASP A 47 -18.24 -3.14 0.22
C ASP A 47 -16.82 -2.67 0.52
N ALA A 48 -16.40 -2.59 1.78
CA ALA A 48 -15.07 -2.13 2.17
C ALA A 48 -14.54 -2.94 3.34
N ALA A 49 -13.35 -3.53 3.17
CA ALA A 49 -12.65 -4.23 4.23
C ALA A 49 -11.13 -4.00 4.11
N ALA A 50 -10.37 -4.57 5.03
CA ALA A 50 -8.95 -4.31 5.20
C ALA A 50 -8.12 -5.59 5.12
N PHE A 51 -6.82 -5.43 4.89
CA PHE A 51 -5.88 -6.54 4.98
C PHE A 51 -5.31 -6.66 6.39
N SER A 52 -5.05 -7.88 6.82
CA SER A 52 -4.23 -8.20 7.99
C SER A 52 -2.83 -8.67 7.56
N TYR A 53 -1.90 -8.75 8.52
CA TYR A 53 -0.55 -9.23 8.26
C TYR A 53 -0.53 -10.70 7.81
N GLU A 54 -1.36 -11.54 8.45
CA GLU A 54 -1.50 -12.97 8.17
C GLU A 54 -2.94 -13.33 7.78
N PRO A 55 -3.14 -14.37 6.95
CA PRO A 55 -4.46 -14.91 6.67
C PRO A 55 -5.23 -15.29 7.93
N TYR A 56 -6.56 -15.19 7.85
CA TYR A 56 -7.51 -15.69 8.86
C TYR A 56 -7.36 -15.11 10.28
N GLY A 57 -6.68 -13.97 10.45
CA GLY A 57 -6.57 -13.31 11.74
C GLY A 57 -5.63 -12.10 11.72
N GLY A 58 -5.45 -11.51 12.90
CA GLY A 58 -4.56 -10.37 13.10
C GLY A 58 -5.23 -9.01 12.91
N ARG A 59 -4.53 -7.98 13.39
CA ARG A 59 -5.03 -6.60 13.35
C ARG A 59 -5.04 -6.11 11.91
N GLN A 60 -6.16 -5.54 11.50
CA GLN A 60 -6.32 -4.80 10.26
C GLN A 60 -5.75 -3.41 10.48
N THR A 61 -4.72 -3.03 9.74
CA THR A 61 -4.09 -1.71 9.88
C THR A 61 -4.07 -0.97 8.56
N PHE A 62 -3.87 0.35 8.66
CA PHE A 62 -3.60 1.21 7.51
C PHE A 62 -2.44 0.68 6.67
N SER A 63 -1.33 0.31 7.31
CA SER A 63 -0.10 -0.13 6.64
C SER A 63 -0.25 -1.48 5.93
N THR A 64 -0.91 -2.47 6.54
CA THR A 64 -1.17 -3.77 5.88
C THR A 64 -2.14 -3.62 4.72
N THR A 65 -3.18 -2.81 4.90
CA THR A 65 -4.19 -2.56 3.85
C THR A 65 -3.60 -1.85 2.65
N SER A 66 -2.78 -0.82 2.89
CA SER A 66 -2.07 -0.10 1.82
C SER A 66 -1.10 -1.01 1.07
N ALA A 67 -0.34 -1.85 1.80
CA ALA A 67 0.59 -2.79 1.19
C ALA A 67 -0.14 -3.89 0.39
N GLY A 68 -1.26 -4.42 0.90
CA GLY A 68 -2.08 -5.42 0.20
C GLY A 68 -2.70 -4.87 -1.09
N LEU A 69 -3.24 -3.64 -1.04
CA LEU A 69 -3.79 -2.92 -2.18
C LEU A 69 -2.75 -2.84 -3.32
N LEU A 70 -1.58 -2.25 -3.04
CA LEU A 70 -0.57 -2.07 -4.08
C LEU A 70 -0.04 -3.42 -4.58
N SER A 71 0.15 -4.41 -3.69
CA SER A 71 0.69 -5.72 -4.08
C SER A 71 -0.19 -6.42 -5.10
N LEU A 72 -1.52 -6.42 -4.91
CA LEU A 72 -2.45 -6.98 -5.88
C LEU A 72 -2.46 -6.20 -7.20
N GLN A 73 -2.40 -4.87 -7.15
CA GLN A 73 -2.33 -4.06 -8.38
C GLN A 73 -1.06 -4.35 -9.18
N VAL A 74 0.09 -4.44 -8.52
CA VAL A 74 1.36 -4.81 -9.17
C VAL A 74 1.31 -6.24 -9.73
N ALA A 75 0.45 -7.10 -9.18
CA ALA A 75 0.18 -8.43 -9.69
C ALA A 75 -0.65 -8.46 -10.97
N GLY A 76 -1.23 -7.33 -11.37
CA GLY A 76 -2.20 -7.23 -12.45
C GLY A 76 -3.65 -7.45 -12.01
N GLU A 77 -3.91 -7.62 -10.71
CA GLU A 77 -5.25 -7.87 -10.14
C GLU A 77 -6.00 -6.55 -9.89
N TYR A 78 -5.98 -5.63 -10.86
CA TYR A 78 -6.44 -4.26 -10.66
C TYR A 78 -7.90 -4.16 -10.22
N ASP A 79 -8.78 -4.99 -10.77
CA ASP A 79 -10.23 -4.94 -10.51
C ASP A 79 -10.70 -6.06 -9.58
N ALA A 80 -9.78 -6.71 -8.89
CA ALA A 80 -10.12 -7.69 -7.88
C ALA A 80 -10.97 -7.04 -6.76
N PRO A 81 -12.00 -7.74 -6.23
CA PRO A 81 -12.86 -7.19 -5.19
C PRO A 81 -12.10 -6.68 -3.96
N GLU A 82 -10.98 -7.32 -3.63
CA GLU A 82 -10.08 -6.93 -2.54
C GLU A 82 -9.41 -5.57 -2.80
N VAL A 83 -9.02 -5.28 -4.05
CA VAL A 83 -8.45 -3.99 -4.44
C VAL A 83 -9.49 -2.88 -4.33
N LEU A 84 -10.69 -3.13 -4.85
CA LEU A 84 -11.78 -2.16 -4.81
C LEU A 84 -12.23 -1.87 -3.37
N GLY A 85 -12.37 -2.92 -2.56
CA GLY A 85 -12.80 -2.79 -1.17
C GLY A 85 -11.74 -2.17 -0.26
N ALA A 86 -10.46 -2.51 -0.44
CA ALA A 86 -9.37 -1.87 0.30
C ALA A 86 -9.23 -0.39 -0.05
N ALA A 87 -9.37 -0.01 -1.32
CA ALA A 87 -9.36 1.39 -1.72
C ALA A 87 -10.50 2.18 -1.06
N ARG A 88 -11.73 1.61 -1.00
CA ARG A 88 -12.84 2.22 -0.26
C ARG A 88 -12.59 2.29 1.24
N TRP A 89 -12.01 1.26 1.83
CA TRP A 89 -11.66 1.25 3.25
C TRP A 89 -10.65 2.37 3.57
N LEU A 90 -9.62 2.55 2.74
CA LEU A 90 -8.60 3.61 2.86
C LEU A 90 -9.13 5.02 2.55
N MET A 91 -10.27 5.14 1.85
CA MET A 91 -10.98 6.42 1.75
C MET A 91 -11.63 6.80 3.09
N ARG A 92 -12.21 5.81 3.79
CA ARG A 92 -12.88 5.99 5.10
C ARG A 92 -11.88 6.14 6.26
N HIS A 93 -10.69 5.54 6.15
CA HIS A 93 -9.64 5.57 7.17
C HIS A 93 -8.45 6.36 6.67
N ALA A 94 -8.39 7.64 7.01
CA ALA A 94 -7.26 8.49 6.66
C ALA A 94 -5.97 7.99 7.35
N PRO A 95 -4.79 8.19 6.73
CA PRO A 95 -3.54 7.93 7.44
C PRO A 95 -3.42 8.89 8.62
N GLU A 96 -2.86 8.43 9.73
CA GLU A 96 -2.53 9.28 10.88
C GLU A 96 -1.08 9.09 11.27
N ILE A 97 -0.36 10.18 11.57
CA ILE A 97 1.08 10.13 11.84
C ILE A 97 1.46 9.30 13.08
N SER A 98 0.50 9.06 13.97
CA SER A 98 0.66 8.21 15.15
C SER A 98 0.49 6.72 14.87
N GLU A 99 0.02 6.33 13.69
CA GLU A 99 -0.19 4.93 13.33
C GLU A 99 1.15 4.17 13.27
N PRO A 100 1.18 2.90 13.71
CA PRO A 100 2.34 2.05 13.49
C PRO A 100 2.64 1.91 12.00
N TRP A 101 3.93 2.01 11.64
CA TRP A 101 4.38 1.92 10.25
C TRP A 101 3.76 3.01 9.36
N PHE A 102 3.65 4.23 9.87
CA PHE A 102 3.03 5.35 9.16
C PHE A 102 3.79 5.69 7.87
N PHE A 103 5.11 5.92 7.93
CA PHE A 103 5.89 6.29 6.74
C PHE A 103 5.87 5.17 5.72
N TYR A 104 6.02 3.93 6.20
CA TYR A 104 5.92 2.73 5.39
C TYR A 104 4.55 2.59 4.70
N GLY A 105 3.47 2.67 5.47
CA GLY A 105 2.11 2.55 4.96
C GLY A 105 1.77 3.66 3.99
N THR A 106 2.23 4.89 4.26
CA THR A 106 2.00 6.07 3.41
C THR A 106 2.63 5.91 2.03
N TYR A 107 3.81 5.29 1.96
CA TYR A 107 4.47 4.96 0.70
C TYR A 107 3.62 4.03 -0.17
N TYR A 108 3.07 2.96 0.40
CA TYR A 108 2.17 2.05 -0.32
C TYR A 108 0.83 2.69 -0.65
N TYR A 109 0.28 3.47 0.29
CA TYR A 109 -1.00 4.16 0.16
C TYR A 109 -0.98 5.13 -1.01
N ALA A 110 0.03 5.99 -1.07
CA ALA A 110 0.17 7.00 -2.12
C ALA A 110 0.19 6.33 -3.50
N GLN A 111 0.94 5.25 -3.66
CA GLN A 111 1.04 4.51 -4.92
C GLN A 111 -0.24 3.75 -5.27
N GLY A 112 -0.79 2.97 -4.33
CA GLY A 112 -1.94 2.13 -4.61
C GLY A 112 -3.19 2.94 -4.93
N MET A 113 -3.40 4.03 -4.20
CA MET A 113 -4.51 4.96 -4.44
C MET A 113 -4.30 5.75 -5.74
N TYR A 114 -3.06 6.14 -6.06
CA TYR A 114 -2.74 6.74 -7.35
C TYR A 114 -3.04 5.80 -8.52
N GLN A 115 -2.68 4.52 -8.39
CA GLN A 115 -2.96 3.50 -9.40
C GLN A 115 -4.46 3.30 -9.61
N ARG A 116 -5.29 3.41 -8.56
CA ARG A 116 -6.76 3.42 -8.71
C ARG A 116 -7.30 4.62 -9.50
N GLY A 117 -6.60 5.75 -9.48
CA GLY A 117 -7.00 6.94 -10.22
C GLY A 117 -8.22 7.67 -9.64
N GLY A 118 -8.72 8.65 -10.40
CA GLY A 118 -9.92 9.42 -10.05
C GLY A 118 -9.86 10.05 -8.64
N ASP A 119 -10.99 9.98 -7.93
CA ASP A 119 -11.13 10.54 -6.59
C ASP A 119 -10.22 9.88 -5.55
N HIS A 120 -9.87 8.60 -5.74
CA HIS A 120 -8.91 7.90 -4.88
C HIS A 120 -7.54 8.56 -4.95
N ALA A 121 -7.03 8.78 -6.17
CA ALA A 121 -5.75 9.43 -6.39
C ALA A 121 -5.76 10.88 -5.89
N ALA A 122 -6.80 11.65 -6.20
CA ALA A 122 -6.92 13.04 -5.80
C ALA A 122 -6.98 13.20 -4.26
N THR A 123 -7.75 12.33 -3.59
CA THR A 123 -7.89 12.36 -2.13
C THR A 123 -6.61 11.92 -1.43
N ALA A 124 -5.99 10.84 -1.91
CA ALA A 124 -4.74 10.34 -1.34
C ALA A 124 -3.63 11.37 -1.48
N ARG A 125 -3.50 12.03 -2.64
CA ARG A 125 -2.55 13.11 -2.86
C ARG A 125 -2.71 14.23 -1.82
N ARG A 126 -3.93 14.78 -1.70
CA ARG A 126 -4.19 15.88 -0.75
C ARG A 126 -3.84 15.48 0.69
N ARG A 127 -4.26 14.28 1.12
CA ARG A 127 -3.97 13.78 2.47
C ARG A 127 -2.47 13.59 2.69
N THR A 128 -1.79 12.91 1.77
CA THR A 128 -0.34 12.67 1.85
C THR A 128 0.46 13.97 1.88
N GLU A 129 0.17 14.92 0.99
CA GLU A 129 0.82 16.24 0.97
C GLU A 129 0.59 16.98 2.29
N GLN A 130 -0.67 17.08 2.74
CA GLN A 130 -1.01 17.78 3.97
C GLN A 130 -0.26 17.21 5.19
N MET A 131 -0.28 15.90 5.39
CA MET A 131 0.35 15.30 6.57
C MET A 131 1.87 15.37 6.51
N LEU A 132 2.47 15.04 5.37
CA LEU A 132 3.93 14.99 5.26
C LEU A 132 4.53 16.40 5.30
N LEU A 133 3.98 17.37 4.56
CA LEU A 133 4.51 18.73 4.59
C LEU A 133 4.36 19.37 5.98
N SER A 134 3.27 19.09 6.70
CA SER A 134 3.09 19.57 8.08
C SER A 134 4.06 18.92 9.08
N ALA A 135 4.59 17.73 8.75
CA ALA A 135 5.49 16.98 9.61
C ALA A 135 6.99 17.16 9.25
N GLN A 136 7.29 17.88 8.18
CA GLN A 136 8.66 18.12 7.72
C GLN A 136 9.41 19.01 8.72
N SER A 137 10.65 18.64 9.03
CA SER A 137 11.54 19.45 9.86
C SER A 137 12.13 20.61 9.06
N ALA A 138 12.67 21.61 9.74
CA ALA A 138 13.24 22.80 9.09
C ALA A 138 14.42 22.49 8.14
N ASP A 139 15.15 21.40 8.40
CA ASP A 139 16.24 20.90 7.54
C ASP A 139 15.73 20.05 6.36
N GLY A 140 14.41 19.93 6.19
CA GLY A 140 13.76 19.17 5.13
C GLY A 140 13.57 17.69 5.44
N SER A 141 14.04 17.19 6.58
CA SER A 141 13.96 15.77 6.95
C SER A 141 12.67 15.40 7.67
N TRP A 142 12.36 14.10 7.67
CA TRP A 142 11.30 13.51 8.51
C TRP A 142 11.90 12.57 9.53
N PHE A 143 11.26 12.47 10.70
CA PHE A 143 11.65 11.56 11.76
C PHE A 143 10.49 10.66 12.18
N PRO A 144 10.71 9.35 12.32
CA PRO A 144 9.76 8.46 12.98
C PRO A 144 9.54 8.90 14.43
N ARG A 145 8.34 9.36 14.77
CA ARG A 145 8.05 9.84 16.14
C ARG A 145 7.55 8.72 17.05
N ASN A 146 6.85 7.73 16.50
CA ASN A 146 6.12 6.71 17.24
C ASN A 146 6.19 5.33 16.57
N GLY A 147 5.76 4.31 17.31
CA GLY A 147 5.52 2.97 16.79
C GLY A 147 6.78 2.17 16.44
N ASN A 148 6.59 1.16 15.60
CA ASN A 148 7.61 0.18 15.25
C ASN A 148 8.76 0.73 14.39
N GLU A 149 8.58 1.90 13.78
CA GLU A 149 9.59 2.56 12.95
C GLU A 149 10.42 3.61 13.71
N LYS A 150 10.18 3.80 15.02
CA LYS A 150 10.85 4.82 15.86
C LYS A 150 12.39 4.75 15.80
N SER A 151 12.96 3.55 15.68
CA SER A 151 14.40 3.31 15.61
C SER A 151 14.99 3.40 14.20
N ALA A 152 14.17 3.57 13.15
CA ALA A 152 14.63 3.55 11.76
C ALA A 152 15.40 4.84 11.35
N GLY A 153 15.22 5.93 12.11
CA GLY A 153 15.95 7.19 11.92
C GLY A 153 15.46 8.03 10.73
N ALA A 154 16.13 9.17 10.53
CA ALA A 154 15.70 10.21 9.59
C ALA A 154 15.83 9.80 8.12
N VAL A 155 16.86 9.02 7.77
CA VAL A 155 17.10 8.56 6.40
C VAL A 155 15.92 7.74 5.88
N TYR A 156 15.45 6.80 6.69
CA TYR A 156 14.30 5.95 6.37
C TYR A 156 13.02 6.77 6.13
N ALA A 157 12.65 7.61 7.10
CA ALA A 157 11.43 8.41 7.03
C ALA A 157 11.49 9.42 5.89
N THR A 158 12.63 10.09 5.70
CA THR A 158 12.81 11.07 4.62
C THR A 158 12.70 10.42 3.26
N ALA A 159 13.34 9.26 3.04
CA ALA A 159 13.25 8.54 1.77
C ALA A 159 11.81 8.14 1.44
N LEU A 160 11.08 7.56 2.40
CA LEU A 160 9.69 7.16 2.19
C LEU A 160 8.75 8.35 2.01
N SER A 161 8.95 9.45 2.75
CA SER A 161 8.19 10.69 2.56
C SER A 161 8.38 11.24 1.15
N LEU A 162 9.63 11.35 0.69
CA LEU A 162 9.93 11.84 -0.66
C LEU A 162 9.30 10.94 -1.73
N LEU A 163 9.44 9.62 -1.60
CA LEU A 163 8.81 8.68 -2.53
C LEU A 163 7.28 8.82 -2.55
N SER A 164 6.66 8.96 -1.37
CA SER A 164 5.21 9.15 -1.23
C SER A 164 4.72 10.45 -1.89
N LEU A 165 5.47 11.54 -1.76
CA LEU A 165 5.16 12.83 -2.40
C LEU A 165 5.42 12.79 -3.92
N SER A 166 6.41 12.01 -4.36
CA SER A 166 6.86 11.96 -5.75
C SER A 166 5.94 11.18 -6.70
N VAL A 167 4.96 10.42 -6.19
CA VAL A 167 4.11 9.51 -6.99
C VAL A 167 3.44 10.25 -8.16
N TYR A 168 2.97 11.48 -7.95
CA TYR A 168 2.33 12.28 -9.01
C TYR A 168 3.28 12.72 -10.11
N HIS A 169 4.58 12.80 -9.83
CA HIS A 169 5.57 13.32 -10.75
C HIS A 169 6.17 12.26 -11.69
N HIS A 170 5.72 10.99 -11.59
CA HIS A 170 6.13 9.89 -12.48
C HIS A 170 7.65 9.67 -12.61
N PHE A 171 8.43 10.07 -11.60
CA PHE A 171 9.89 10.01 -11.69
C PHE A 171 10.45 8.58 -11.74
N LEU A 172 9.67 7.56 -11.34
CA LEU A 172 10.06 6.16 -11.44
C LEU A 172 9.24 5.44 -12.52
N PRO A 173 9.86 4.60 -13.37
CA PRO A 173 9.16 3.79 -14.38
C PRO A 173 8.02 2.93 -13.80
N ILE A 174 8.12 2.54 -12.52
CA ILE A 174 7.08 1.73 -11.85
C ILE A 174 5.77 2.48 -11.64
N TYR A 175 5.76 3.81 -11.79
CA TYR A 175 4.59 4.68 -11.65
C TYR A 175 3.90 4.98 -12.99
N GLN A 176 4.38 4.38 -14.09
CA GLN A 176 3.75 4.51 -15.40
C GLN A 176 2.59 3.51 -15.52
N LYS A 177 1.46 3.98 -16.05
CA LYS A 177 0.22 3.21 -16.25
C LYS A 177 0.24 2.45 -17.56
#